data_AF-X0QFD6-F1
#
_entry.id   AF-X0QFD6-F1
#
_cell.length_a   1.000
_cell.length_b   1.000
_cell.length_c   1.000
_cell.angle_alpha   90.00
_cell.angle_beta   90.00
_cell.angle_gamma   90.00
#
_symmetry.space_group_name_H-M   'P 1'
#
loop_
_entity.id
_entity.type
_entity.pdbx_description
1 polymer ?
#
loop_
_entity_poly.entity_id
_entity_poly.type
_entity_poly.pdbx_seq_one_letter_code
_entity_poly.pdbx_strand_id
1 'polypeptide(L)'
;MLAVKMQLAYLGDLDTTGIEMADRVTAYLGAQHATALTAIQTPGQVAQWLAGYGKAAKGNRIRTTSKLRHQVWKEEAYLLVVNQQFVEQEQLIDSYEKLIPEWLGKARQNVR
;
A
#
# COMPACT_ATOMS: atom_id res chain seq x y z
N MET A 1 26.86 17.40 10.28
CA MET A 1 25.41 17.48 10.02
C MET A 1 24.92 16.05 9.80
N LEU A 2 24.29 15.43 10.81
CA LEU A 2 23.75 14.06 10.68
C LEU A 2 22.46 14.15 9.86
N ALA A 3 22.55 13.89 8.56
CA ALA A 3 21.36 13.69 7.73
C ALA A 3 20.74 12.35 8.13
N VAL A 4 19.66 12.37 8.91
CA VAL A 4 18.88 11.16 9.20
C VAL A 4 18.15 10.78 7.91
N LYS A 5 18.50 9.62 7.35
CA LYS A 5 17.82 9.06 6.18
C LYS A 5 16.44 8.57 6.62
N MET A 6 15.40 9.38 6.37
CA MET A 6 14.02 9.03 6.66
C MET A 6 13.56 7.91 5.72
N GLN A 7 12.96 6.87 6.29
CA GLN A 7 12.26 5.86 5.52
C GLN A 7 10.76 6.13 5.55
N LEU A 8 10.10 5.89 4.42
CA LEU A 8 8.69 6.19 4.26
C LEU A 8 8.00 5.05 3.52
N ALA A 9 6.94 4.54 4.13
CA ALA A 9 6.00 3.58 3.56
C ALA A 9 4.57 4.14 3.72
N TYR A 10 3.67 3.79 2.82
CA TYR A 10 2.24 4.13 2.91
C TYR A 10 1.46 2.89 3.35
N LEU A 11 0.59 3.06 4.35
CA LEU A 11 -0.33 2.04 4.85
C LEU A 11 -1.71 2.69 4.96
N GLY A 12 -2.74 2.01 4.48
CA GLY A 12 -4.12 2.50 4.55
C GLY A 12 -5.11 1.46 4.06
N ASP A 13 -6.37 1.84 3.98
CA ASP A 13 -7.43 0.96 3.47
C ASP A 13 -7.11 0.46 2.06
N LEU A 14 -7.35 -0.83 1.83
CA LEU A 14 -7.31 -1.46 0.51
C LEU A 14 -8.67 -1.26 -0.16
N ASP A 15 -8.99 -0.01 -0.45
CA ASP A 15 -10.16 0.40 -1.20
C ASP A 15 -9.77 1.43 -2.28
N THR A 16 -10.69 1.81 -3.18
CA THR A 16 -10.33 2.74 -4.27
C THR A 16 -9.87 4.12 -3.75
N THR A 17 -10.41 4.57 -2.61
CA THR A 17 -10.06 5.88 -2.05
C THR A 17 -8.67 5.85 -1.41
N GLY A 18 -8.35 4.80 -0.66
CA GLY A 18 -7.03 4.57 -0.07
C GLY A 18 -5.94 4.50 -1.13
N ILE A 19 -6.19 3.79 -2.25
CA ILE A 19 -5.23 3.72 -3.37
C ILE A 19 -5.09 5.06 -4.10
N GLU A 20 -6.18 5.81 -4.30
CA GLU A 20 -6.09 7.17 -4.87
C GLU A 20 -5.27 8.11 -3.97
N MET A 21 -5.36 7.96 -2.64
CA MET A 21 -4.53 8.72 -1.70
C MET A 21 -3.05 8.34 -1.82
N ALA A 22 -2.73 7.05 -1.90
CA ALA A 22 -1.36 6.57 -2.10
C ALA A 22 -0.72 7.10 -3.41
N ASP A 23 -1.49 7.11 -4.49
CA ASP A 23 -1.05 7.67 -5.78
C ASP A 23 -0.79 9.18 -5.70
N ARG A 24 -1.64 9.93 -4.98
CA ARG A 24 -1.41 11.37 -4.74
C ARG A 24 -0.16 11.61 -3.92
N VAL A 25 0.06 10.86 -2.84
CA VAL A 25 1.28 10.94 -2.02
C VAL A 25 2.51 10.67 -2.89
N THR A 26 2.45 9.66 -3.76
CA THR A 26 3.52 9.34 -4.70
C THR A 26 3.78 10.49 -5.68
N ALA A 27 2.73 11.13 -6.18
CA ALA A 27 2.87 12.29 -7.07
C ALA A 27 3.53 13.48 -6.36
N TYR A 28 3.23 13.71 -5.08
CA TYR A 28 3.85 14.80 -4.32
C TYR A 28 5.32 14.56 -4.02
N LEU A 29 5.70 13.30 -3.76
CA LEU A 29 7.09 12.93 -3.42
C LEU A 29 7.95 12.69 -4.67
N GLY A 30 7.32 12.31 -5.78
CA GLY A 30 7.96 11.91 -7.03
C GLY A 30 7.90 10.40 -7.24
N ALA A 31 7.77 10.00 -8.51
CA ALA A 31 7.57 8.61 -8.92
C ALA A 31 8.68 7.65 -8.46
N GLN A 32 9.90 8.16 -8.26
CA GLN A 32 11.03 7.38 -7.74
C GLN A 32 10.80 6.83 -6.32
N HIS A 33 9.83 7.38 -5.58
CA HIS A 33 9.48 6.92 -4.23
C HIS A 33 8.40 5.83 -4.21
N ALA A 34 7.80 5.47 -5.36
CA ALA A 34 6.73 4.48 -5.42
C ALA A 34 7.14 3.15 -4.75
N THR A 35 8.33 2.64 -5.06
CA THR A 35 8.87 1.40 -4.47
C THR A 35 9.08 1.49 -2.96
N ALA A 36 9.44 2.68 -2.45
CA ALA A 36 9.60 2.87 -1.00
C ALA A 36 8.23 2.90 -0.31
N LEU A 37 7.27 3.61 -0.91
CA LEU A 37 5.91 3.73 -0.39
C LEU A 37 5.20 2.36 -0.30
N THR A 38 5.45 1.45 -1.23
CA THR A 38 4.86 0.11 -1.25
C THR A 38 5.69 -0.96 -0.55
N ALA A 39 6.76 -0.59 0.18
CA ALA A 39 7.72 -1.55 0.71
C ALA A 39 7.11 -2.54 1.73
N ILE A 40 6.01 -2.17 2.39
CA ILE A 40 5.27 -3.02 3.33
C ILE A 40 3.99 -3.55 2.66
N GLN A 41 3.21 -2.65 2.07
CA GLN A 41 2.04 -2.98 1.27
C GLN A 41 2.47 -3.12 -0.20
N THR A 42 3.05 -4.28 -0.53
CA THR A 42 3.37 -4.61 -1.94
C THR A 42 2.14 -5.17 -2.66
N PRO A 43 2.05 -5.11 -4.00
CA PRO A 43 0.95 -5.72 -4.73
C PRO A 43 0.75 -7.22 -4.42
N GLY A 44 1.84 -7.97 -4.22
CA GLY A 44 1.76 -9.38 -3.80
C GLY A 44 1.16 -9.56 -2.41
N GLN A 45 1.53 -8.69 -1.46
CA GLN A 45 0.97 -8.69 -0.10
C GLN A 45 -0.51 -8.29 -0.10
N VAL A 46 -0.88 -7.28 -0.93
CA VAL A 46 -2.27 -6.85 -1.14
C VAL A 46 -3.11 -8.01 -1.68
N ALA A 47 -2.62 -8.76 -2.67
CA ALA A 47 -3.33 -9.92 -3.19
C ALA A 47 -3.60 -10.98 -2.11
N GLN A 48 -2.61 -11.25 -1.24
CA GLN A 48 -2.78 -12.18 -0.12
C GLN A 48 -3.80 -11.66 0.91
N TRP A 49 -3.75 -10.37 1.23
CA TRP A 49 -4.68 -9.76 2.18
C TRP A 49 -6.11 -9.72 1.65
N LEU A 50 -6.31 -9.47 0.35
CA LEU A 50 -7.64 -9.57 -0.27
C LEU A 50 -8.18 -11.00 -0.18
N ALA A 51 -7.36 -12.01 -0.47
CA ALA A 51 -7.78 -13.40 -0.37
C ALA A 51 -8.12 -13.85 1.06
N GLY A 52 -7.37 -13.36 2.06
CA GLY A 52 -7.53 -13.78 3.46
C GLY A 52 -8.53 -12.96 4.28
N TYR A 53 -8.63 -11.65 4.01
CA TYR A 53 -9.39 -10.69 4.82
C TYR A 53 -10.43 -9.89 4.01
N GLY A 54 -10.50 -10.13 2.69
CA GLY A 54 -11.35 -9.39 1.77
C GLY A 54 -12.82 -9.47 2.13
N LYS A 55 -13.45 -8.30 2.24
CA LYS A 55 -14.89 -8.16 2.38
C LYS A 55 -15.50 -7.81 1.02
N ALA A 56 -16.62 -8.44 0.69
CA ALA A 56 -17.40 -8.04 -0.47
C ALA A 56 -17.83 -6.58 -0.33
N ALA A 57 -17.61 -5.78 -1.38
CA ALA A 57 -17.98 -4.37 -1.35
C ALA A 57 -19.50 -4.18 -1.39
N LYS A 58 -20.00 -3.27 -0.52
CA LYS A 58 -21.31 -2.63 -0.68
C LYS A 58 -21.05 -1.16 -1.01
N GLY A 59 -21.67 -0.64 -2.08
CA GLY A 59 -21.49 0.75 -2.50
C GLY A 59 -20.15 1.03 -3.19
N ASN A 60 -19.60 2.24 -3.00
CA ASN A 60 -18.49 2.77 -3.82
C ASN A 60 -17.07 2.50 -3.26
N ARG A 61 -16.91 1.49 -2.40
CA ARG A 61 -15.60 1.06 -1.86
C ARG A 61 -14.66 0.58 -2.96
N ILE A 62 -15.20 -0.07 -3.99
CA ILE A 62 -14.47 -0.54 -5.16
C ILE A 62 -15.10 0.07 -6.40
N ARG A 63 -14.30 0.77 -7.19
CA ARG A 63 -14.70 1.31 -8.48
C ARG A 63 -13.49 1.43 -9.40
N THR A 64 -13.73 1.32 -10.70
CA THR A 64 -12.73 1.67 -11.70
C THR A 64 -12.47 3.18 -11.66
N THR A 65 -11.20 3.58 -11.71
CA THR A 65 -10.81 4.99 -11.71
C THR A 65 -9.66 5.21 -12.69
N SER A 66 -9.77 6.25 -13.53
CA SER A 66 -8.71 6.67 -14.46
C SER A 66 -7.73 7.68 -13.83
N LYS A 67 -7.94 8.04 -12.55
CA LYS A 67 -7.16 9.07 -11.85
C LYS A 67 -5.75 8.61 -11.45
N LEU A 68 -5.51 7.30 -11.41
CA LEU A 68 -4.24 6.73 -10.95
C LEU A 68 -3.15 6.94 -11.99
N ARG A 69 -2.02 7.50 -11.55
CA ARG A 69 -0.91 7.87 -12.42
C ARG A 69 0.18 6.81 -12.44
N HIS A 70 0.54 6.27 -11.28
CA HIS A 70 1.66 5.35 -11.14
C HIS A 70 1.22 3.89 -11.29
N GLN A 71 2.07 3.09 -11.94
CA GLN A 71 1.76 1.71 -12.32
C GLN A 71 1.45 0.82 -11.11
N VAL A 72 2.23 0.93 -10.03
CA VAL A 72 2.02 0.10 -8.83
C VAL A 72 0.64 0.29 -8.21
N TRP A 73 0.12 1.52 -8.18
CA TRP A 73 -1.22 1.80 -7.65
C TRP A 73 -2.33 1.36 -8.61
N LYS A 74 -2.07 1.39 -9.94
CA LYS A 74 -2.99 0.80 -10.92
C LYS A 74 -3.11 -0.72 -10.73
N GLU A 75 -2.01 -1.39 -10.42
CA GLU A 75 -1.99 -2.83 -10.13
C GLU A 75 -2.78 -3.15 -8.85
N GLU A 76 -2.56 -2.42 -7.75
CA GLU A 76 -3.35 -2.60 -6.53
C GLU A 76 -4.84 -2.34 -6.77
N ALA A 77 -5.20 -1.28 -7.51
CA ALA A 77 -6.59 -0.99 -7.83
C ALA A 77 -7.22 -2.07 -8.71
N TYR A 78 -6.45 -2.64 -9.65
CA TYR A 78 -6.89 -3.76 -10.46
C TYR A 78 -7.18 -4.99 -9.59
N LEU A 79 -6.34 -5.28 -8.59
CA LEU A 79 -6.60 -6.38 -7.65
C LEU A 79 -7.94 -6.18 -6.90
N LEU A 80 -8.26 -4.96 -6.46
CA LEU A 80 -9.56 -4.69 -5.83
C LEU A 80 -10.74 -4.98 -6.78
N VAL A 81 -10.64 -4.51 -8.02
CA VAL A 81 -11.72 -4.64 -9.02
C VAL A 81 -11.92 -6.09 -9.44
N VAL A 82 -10.84 -6.84 -9.67
CA VAL A 82 -10.94 -8.26 -10.07
C VAL A 82 -11.48 -9.13 -8.94
N ASN A 83 -11.04 -8.90 -7.70
CA ASN A 83 -11.50 -9.69 -6.56
C ASN A 83 -12.88 -9.23 -6.05
N GLN A 84 -13.35 -8.05 -6.44
CA GLN A 84 -14.57 -7.42 -5.91
C GLN A 84 -14.57 -7.34 -4.38
N GLN A 85 -13.36 -7.19 -3.81
CA GLN A 85 -13.11 -7.16 -2.39
C GLN A 85 -12.28 -5.95 -1.97
N PHE A 86 -12.50 -5.50 -0.74
CA PHE A 86 -11.72 -4.47 -0.07
C PHE A 86 -11.29 -4.96 1.31
N VAL A 87 -10.30 -4.30 1.91
CA VAL A 87 -9.84 -4.59 3.28
C VAL A 87 -9.65 -3.28 4.02
N GLU A 88 -10.21 -3.17 5.22
CA GLU A 88 -9.96 -2.02 6.11
C GLU A 88 -8.56 -2.15 6.72
N GLN A 89 -7.89 -1.02 6.97
CA GLN A 89 -6.57 -1.02 7.58
C GLN A 89 -6.54 -1.75 8.94
N GLU A 90 -7.60 -1.64 9.74
CA GLU A 90 -7.70 -2.26 11.07
C GLU A 90 -7.66 -3.79 11.01
N GLN A 91 -8.06 -4.40 9.88
CA GLN A 91 -7.97 -5.85 9.71
C GLN A 91 -6.52 -6.33 9.55
N LEU A 92 -5.59 -5.41 9.27
CA LEU A 92 -4.21 -5.71 8.91
C LEU A 92 -3.22 -5.43 10.05
N ILE A 93 -3.70 -5.01 11.23
CA ILE A 93 -2.84 -4.67 12.38
C ILE A 93 -1.88 -5.80 12.73
N ASP A 94 -2.36 -7.04 12.89
CA ASP A 94 -1.51 -8.20 13.20
C ASP A 94 -0.42 -8.46 12.14
N SER A 95 -0.69 -8.11 10.88
CA SER A 95 0.30 -8.21 9.81
C SER A 95 1.32 -7.08 9.93
N TYR A 96 0.85 -5.85 10.15
CA TYR A 96 1.71 -4.68 10.29
C TYR A 96 2.63 -4.75 11.51
N GLU A 97 2.17 -5.28 12.63
CA GLU A 97 2.98 -5.48 13.84
C GLU A 97 4.21 -6.36 13.59
N LYS A 98 4.15 -7.26 12.59
CA LYS A 98 5.27 -8.11 12.17
C LYS A 98 6.09 -7.44 11.08
N LEU A 99 5.44 -6.92 10.05
CA LEU A 99 6.12 -6.40 8.85
C LEU A 99 6.87 -5.09 9.10
N ILE A 100 6.33 -4.19 9.94
CA ILE A 100 6.96 -2.91 10.22
C ILE A 100 8.34 -3.10 10.90
N PRO A 101 8.47 -3.88 12.00
CA PRO A 101 9.77 -4.14 12.60
C PRO A 101 10.75 -4.83 11.67
N GLU A 102 10.31 -5.80 10.87
CA GLU A 102 11.17 -6.48 9.89
C GLU A 102 11.71 -5.51 8.83
N TRP A 103 10.84 -4.65 8.31
CA TRP A 103 11.21 -3.62 7.34
C TRP A 103 12.22 -2.62 7.94
N LEU A 104 11.96 -2.12 9.15
CA LEU A 104 12.87 -1.24 9.89
C LEU A 104 14.19 -1.94 10.30
N GLY A 105 14.17 -3.26 10.47
CA GLY A 105 15.36 -4.08 10.74
C GLY A 105 16.27 -4.19 9.52
N LYS A 106 15.71 -4.56 8.37
CA LYS A 106 16.42 -4.63 7.07
C LYS A 106 17.02 -3.28 6.70
N ALA A 107 16.27 -2.21 6.94
CA ALA A 107 16.72 -0.84 6.77
C ALA A 107 18.01 -0.50 7.52
N ARG A 108 18.12 -0.92 8.79
CA ARG A 108 19.29 -0.66 9.62
C ARG A 108 20.53 -1.44 9.16
N GLN A 109 20.33 -2.61 8.56
CA GLN A 109 21.42 -3.42 8.01
C GLN A 109 22.03 -2.79 6.75
N ASN A 110 21.23 -2.10 5.94
CA ASN A 110 21.67 -1.43 4.69
C ASN A 110 22.38 -0.07 4.91
N VAL A 111 22.60 0.34 6.17
CA VAL A 111 23.27 1.60 6.55
C VAL A 111 24.64 1.35 7.21
N ARG A 112 24.99 0.07 7.43
CA ARG A 112 26.34 -0.34 7.86
C ARG A 112 27.20 -0.68 6.67
#